data_AF-A0A7C7MIK7-F1
#
_entry.id   AF-A0A7C7MIK7-F1
#
_cell.length_a   1.000
_cell.length_b   1.000
_cell.length_c   1.000
_cell.angle_alpha   90.00
_cell.angle_beta   90.00
_cell.angle_gamma   90.00
#
_symmetry.space_group_name_H-M   'P 1'
#
loop_
_entity.id
_entity.type
_entity.pdbx_description
1 polymer ?
#
loop_
_entity_poly.entity_id
_entity_poly.type
_entity_poly.pdbx_seq_one_letter_code
_entity_poly.pdbx_strand_id
1 'polypeptide(L)'
;MTPESAAIVQSSDAADMGDDLLNVIGLKKYFPIHRGFIRRNTSMVRAVDGLTFSIKSGETLGIVGESGCGKTTASRCIVRSLKPTEGQIWFRTGTGDVVDLSNLSQSQMRPLRLD
;
A
#
# COMPACT_ATOMS: atom_id res chain seq x y z
N MET A 1 -21.44 -11.70 12.41
CA MET A 1 -21.45 -11.42 10.97
C MET A 1 -20.02 -11.62 10.49
N THR A 2 -19.74 -12.77 9.90
CA THR A 2 -18.40 -13.31 9.63
C THR A 2 -17.65 -12.45 8.61
N PRO A 3 -16.33 -12.21 8.78
CA PRO A 3 -15.51 -11.59 7.75
C PRO A 3 -15.04 -12.68 6.78
N GLU A 4 -15.97 -13.31 6.09
CA GLU A 4 -15.66 -14.25 5.02
C GLU A 4 -15.47 -13.43 3.74
N SER A 5 -14.32 -13.57 3.08
CA SER A 5 -13.91 -12.78 1.90
C SER A 5 -13.20 -11.45 2.20
N ALA A 6 -12.23 -11.41 3.14
CA ALA A 6 -11.00 -10.70 2.80
C ALA A 6 -10.45 -11.43 1.57
N ALA A 7 -10.13 -10.72 0.49
CA ALA A 7 -9.61 -11.34 -0.73
C ALA A 7 -8.24 -11.97 -0.42
N ILE A 8 -8.27 -13.21 0.07
CA ILE A 8 -7.13 -14.12 0.07
C ILE A 8 -6.85 -14.34 -1.41
N VAL A 9 -5.83 -13.66 -1.91
CA VAL A 9 -5.44 -13.87 -3.30
C VAL A 9 -4.91 -15.29 -3.41
N GLN A 10 -5.27 -15.93 -4.52
CA GLN A 10 -4.91 -17.30 -4.84
C GLN A 10 -3.40 -17.54 -4.71
N SER A 11 -3.06 -18.78 -4.36
CA SER A 11 -1.74 -19.29 -4.00
C SER A 11 -0.60 -19.02 -4.98
N SER A 12 -0.86 -18.57 -6.22
CA SER A 12 0.18 -18.34 -7.23
C SER A 12 0.96 -17.03 -7.01
N ASP A 13 0.29 -15.94 -6.64
CA ASP A 13 0.94 -14.63 -6.44
C ASP A 13 1.57 -14.55 -5.03
N ALA A 14 0.96 -15.24 -4.06
CA ALA A 14 1.50 -15.41 -2.71
C ALA A 14 2.77 -16.28 -2.67
N ALA A 15 2.90 -17.25 -3.58
CA ALA A 15 4.09 -18.10 -3.67
C ALA A 15 5.35 -17.30 -4.06
N ASP A 16 5.18 -16.19 -4.78
CA ASP A 16 6.28 -15.32 -5.22
C ASP A 16 6.79 -14.37 -4.12
N MET A 17 6.11 -14.28 -2.97
CA MET A 17 6.61 -13.50 -1.83
C MET A 17 7.82 -14.14 -1.13
N GLY A 18 8.11 -15.44 -1.37
CA GLY A 18 9.19 -16.14 -0.66
C GLY A 18 9.13 -15.91 0.86
N ASP A 19 10.25 -15.51 1.46
CA ASP A 19 10.37 -15.20 2.89
C ASP A 19 10.09 -13.73 3.24
N ASP A 20 9.60 -12.94 2.28
CA ASP A 20 9.33 -11.53 2.51
C ASP A 20 8.12 -11.37 3.45
N LEU A 21 8.21 -10.39 4.36
CA LEU A 21 7.11 -9.96 5.22
C LEU A 21 6.21 -8.97 4.47
N LEU A 22 6.82 -8.09 3.68
CA LEU A 22 6.15 -7.06 2.90
C LEU A 22 6.76 -6.99 1.51
N ASN A 23 5.92 -7.01 0.47
CA ASN A 23 6.34 -6.77 -0.91
C ASN A 23 5.43 -5.69 -1.54
N VAL A 24 6.04 -4.58 -1.94
CA VAL A 24 5.37 -3.42 -2.52
C VAL A 24 5.74 -3.34 -3.99
N ILE A 25 4.74 -3.32 -4.87
CA ILE A 25 4.96 -3.34 -6.32
C ILE A 25 4.24 -2.15 -6.96
N GLY A 26 5.01 -1.27 -7.60
CA GLY A 26 4.49 -0.18 -8.41
C GLY A 26 3.60 0.79 -7.64
N LEU A 27 3.86 1.00 -6.35
CA LEU A 27 3.02 1.83 -5.49
C LEU A 27 2.96 3.27 -6.00
N LYS A 28 1.75 3.77 -6.19
CA LYS A 28 1.49 5.16 -6.62
C LYS A 28 0.51 5.84 -5.70
N LYS A 29 0.73 7.13 -5.47
CA LYS A 29 -0.25 8.00 -4.83
C LYS A 29 -0.28 9.37 -5.46
N TYR A 30 -1.40 9.65 -6.11
CA TYR A 30 -1.66 10.93 -6.78
C TYR A 30 -2.77 11.70 -6.08
N PHE A 31 -2.59 13.01 -5.96
CA PHE A 31 -3.55 13.92 -5.36
C PHE A 31 -4.06 14.93 -6.39
N PRO A 32 -5.39 15.14 -6.50
CA PRO A 32 -5.94 16.14 -7.41
C PRO A 32 -5.64 17.56 -6.94
N ILE A 33 -5.19 18.40 -7.88
CA ILE A 33 -5.02 19.84 -7.66
C ILE A 33 -6.33 20.53 -8.08
N HIS A 34 -6.96 21.21 -7.13
CA HIS A 34 -8.11 22.07 -7.42
C HIS A 34 -7.62 23.53 -7.38
N ARG A 35 -7.52 24.20 -8.54
CA ARG A 35 -7.28 25.65 -8.61
C ARG A 35 -8.47 26.36 -9.28
N GLY A 36 -8.96 27.42 -8.65
CA GLY A 36 -9.86 28.42 -9.25
C GLY A 36 -11.33 28.00 -9.41
N PHE A 37 -12.20 29.00 -9.61
CA PHE A 37 -13.65 28.83 -9.77
C PHE A 37 -14.06 28.23 -11.14
N ILE A 38 -13.18 28.27 -12.15
CA ILE A 38 -13.44 27.72 -13.49
C ILE A 38 -12.68 26.41 -13.66
N ARG A 39 -13.41 25.31 -13.47
CA ARG A 39 -12.96 23.91 -13.51
C ARG A 39 -12.57 23.44 -14.91
N ARG A 40 -11.42 23.85 -15.46
CA ARG A 40 -10.83 23.14 -16.61
C ARG A 40 -9.33 22.92 -16.39
N ASN A 41 -8.95 21.64 -16.42
CA ASN A 41 -7.64 21.03 -16.14
C ASN A 41 -7.39 20.63 -14.67
N THR A 42 -7.89 19.44 -14.29
CA THR A 42 -7.51 18.72 -13.06
C THR A 42 -6.09 18.17 -13.23
N SER A 43 -5.08 18.95 -12.83
CA SER A 43 -3.71 18.43 -12.72
C SER A 43 -3.58 17.56 -11.47
N MET A 44 -2.67 16.59 -11.47
CA MET A 44 -2.44 15.65 -10.37
C MET A 44 -1.02 15.84 -9.82
N VAL A 45 -0.87 16.03 -8.51
CA VAL A 45 0.43 15.90 -7.85
C VAL A 45 0.75 14.43 -7.70
N ARG A 46 1.88 13.99 -8.27
CA ARG A 46 2.39 12.64 -8.09
C ARG A 46 3.28 12.57 -6.86
N ALA A 47 2.71 12.25 -5.70
CA ALA A 47 3.46 12.20 -4.45
C ALA A 47 4.26 10.90 -4.27
N VAL A 48 3.82 9.81 -4.91
CA VAL A 48 4.58 8.56 -5.06
C VAL A 48 4.27 8.05 -6.48
N ASP A 49 5.29 7.71 -7.26
CA ASP A 49 5.15 7.28 -8.67
C ASP A 49 5.97 6.02 -8.95
N GLY A 50 5.41 4.85 -8.63
CA GLY A 50 5.98 3.56 -9.00
C GLY A 50 7.05 3.03 -8.02
N LEU A 51 6.82 3.15 -6.72
CA LEU A 51 7.74 2.61 -5.70
C LEU A 51 7.61 1.08 -5.61
N THR A 52 8.73 0.37 -5.78
CA THR A 52 8.82 -1.09 -5.67
C THR A 52 9.97 -1.49 -4.75
N PHE A 53 9.69 -2.31 -3.73
CA PHE A 53 10.68 -2.89 -2.81
C PHE A 53 10.05 -4.03 -2.02
N SER A 54 10.89 -4.86 -1.39
CA SER A 54 10.44 -5.83 -0.39
C SER A 54 11.21 -5.71 0.92
N ILE A 55 10.65 -6.26 1.99
CA ILE A 55 11.22 -6.30 3.34
C ILE A 55 11.06 -7.72 3.86
N LYS A 56 12.16 -8.33 4.30
CA LYS A 56 12.14 -9.65 4.96
C LYS A 56 11.75 -9.56 6.43
N SER A 57 11.31 -10.68 7.00
CA SER A 57 11.08 -10.73 8.45
C SER A 57 12.37 -10.39 9.21
N GLY A 58 12.27 -9.48 10.19
CA GLY A 58 13.41 -8.99 10.98
C GLY A 58 14.25 -7.88 10.31
N GLU A 59 13.95 -7.50 9.07
CA GLU A 59 14.62 -6.40 8.39
C GLU A 59 14.03 -5.05 8.79
N THR A 60 14.85 -4.00 8.79
CA THR A 60 14.42 -2.62 9.04
C THR A 60 14.68 -1.75 7.81
N LEU A 61 13.62 -1.15 7.26
CA LEU A 61 13.71 -0.19 6.16
C LEU A 61 13.67 1.25 6.67
N GLY A 62 14.71 2.02 6.37
CA GLY A 62 14.75 3.47 6.57
C GLY A 62 14.40 4.24 5.29
N ILE A 63 13.47 5.19 5.36
CA ILE A 63 13.11 6.08 4.24
C ILE A 63 13.68 7.48 4.49
N VAL A 64 14.59 7.93 3.62
CA VAL A 64 15.28 9.22 3.71
C VAL A 64 15.11 10.06 2.44
N GLY A 65 15.34 11.38 2.54
CA GLY A 65 15.22 12.32 1.43
C GLY A 65 14.75 13.71 1.86
N GLU A 66 14.72 14.66 0.93
CA GLU A 66 14.37 16.07 1.18
C GLU A 66 12.91 16.28 1.63
N SER A 67 12.63 17.43 2.25
CA SER A 67 11.24 17.80 2.59
C SER A 67 10.39 17.85 1.32
N GLY A 68 9.24 17.19 1.33
CA GLY A 68 8.33 17.16 0.17
C GLY A 68 8.56 16.05 -0.86
N CYS A 69 9.61 15.21 -0.74
CA CYS A 69 9.85 14.13 -1.71
C CYS A 69 8.89 12.93 -1.63
N GLY A 70 7.89 12.96 -0.74
CA GLY A 70 6.83 11.93 -0.68
C GLY A 70 6.99 10.85 0.39
N LYS A 71 8.03 10.88 1.24
CA LYS A 71 8.29 9.87 2.30
C LYS A 71 7.05 9.57 3.16
N THR A 72 6.48 10.60 3.78
CA THR A 72 5.29 10.45 4.63
C THR A 72 4.11 9.88 3.85
N THR A 73 3.96 10.26 2.58
CA THR A 73 2.90 9.72 1.72
C THR A 73 3.12 8.23 1.44
N ALA A 74 4.35 7.83 1.11
CA ALA A 74 4.72 6.44 0.89
C ALA A 74 4.47 5.61 2.15
N SER A 75 5.02 6.02 3.31
CA SER A 75 4.82 5.33 4.58
C SER A 75 3.35 5.17 4.93
N ARG A 76 2.53 6.22 4.76
CA ARG A 76 1.08 6.17 5.03
C ARG A 76 0.32 5.25 4.07
N CYS A 77 0.78 5.12 2.82
CA CYS A 77 0.20 4.18 1.87
C CYS A 77 0.52 2.73 2.25
N ILE A 78 1.78 2.46 2.62
CA ILE A 78 2.26 1.14 3.03
C ILE A 78 1.48 0.64 4.26
N VAL A 79 1.36 1.45 5.32
CA VAL A 79 0.59 1.08 6.53
C VAL A 79 -0.93 1.23 6.37
N ARG A 80 -1.41 1.47 5.15
CA ARG A 80 -2.83 1.60 4.81
C ARG A 80 -3.61 2.59 5.67
N SER A 81 -2.94 3.66 6.13
CA SER A 81 -3.56 4.88 6.66
C SER A 81 -4.10 5.75 5.52
N LEU A 82 -3.50 5.62 4.33
CA LEU A 82 -3.90 6.29 3.10
C LEU A 82 -4.08 5.24 2.00
N LYS A 83 -5.18 5.32 1.23
CA LYS A 83 -5.36 4.42 0.09
C LYS A 83 -4.43 4.82 -1.06
N PRO A 84 -3.62 3.89 -1.62
CA PRO A 84 -2.84 4.19 -2.82
C PRO A 84 -3.78 4.46 -3.99
N THR A 85 -3.27 5.15 -4.99
CA THR A 85 -3.98 5.33 -6.26
C THR A 85 -3.91 4.04 -7.07
N GLU A 86 -2.73 3.41 -7.12
CA GLU A 86 -2.43 2.17 -7.86
C GLU A 86 -1.28 1.43 -7.15
N GLY A 87 -1.02 0.21 -7.59
CA GLY A 87 0.03 -0.68 -7.08
C GLY A 87 -0.50 -1.73 -6.11
N GLN A 88 0.36 -2.68 -5.75
CA GLN A 88 0.06 -3.80 -4.87
C GLN A 88 0.89 -3.71 -3.59
N ILE A 89 0.32 -4.15 -2.47
CA ILE A 89 1.00 -4.19 -1.17
C ILE A 89 0.72 -5.57 -0.58
N TRP A 90 1.59 -6.52 -0.87
CA TRP A 90 1.50 -7.86 -0.34
C TRP A 90 2.08 -7.91 1.06
N PHE A 91 1.31 -8.45 1.99
CA PHE A 91 1.69 -8.56 3.40
C PHE A 91 1.45 -9.97 3.89
N ARG A 92 2.44 -10.52 4.60
CA ARG A 92 2.33 -11.79 5.32
C ARG A 92 1.84 -11.53 6.74
N THR A 93 0.68 -12.08 7.08
CA THR A 93 0.04 -11.94 8.40
C THR A 93 0.80 -12.74 9.47
N GLY A 94 0.44 -12.52 10.74
CA GLY A 94 0.96 -13.33 11.85
C GLY A 94 0.61 -14.82 11.74
N THR A 95 -0.49 -15.15 11.05
CA THR A 95 -0.91 -16.53 10.75
C THR A 95 -0.13 -17.16 9.58
N GLY A 96 0.67 -16.37 8.86
CA GLY A 96 1.43 -16.79 7.68
C GLY A 96 0.69 -16.64 6.35
N ASP A 97 -0.59 -16.24 6.38
CA ASP A 97 -1.38 -15.96 5.19
C ASP A 97 -0.84 -14.73 4.45
N VAL A 98 -0.98 -14.72 3.13
CA VAL A 98 -0.57 -13.58 2.29
C VAL A 98 -1.80 -12.86 1.77
N VAL A 99 -1.80 -11.53 1.93
CA VAL A 99 -2.94 -10.69 1.53
C VAL A 99 -2.43 -9.45 0.79
N ASP A 100 -3.08 -9.09 -0.32
CA ASP A 100 -2.90 -7.77 -0.94
C ASP A 100 -3.71 -6.72 -0.18
N LEU A 101 -3.03 -5.82 0.51
CA LEU A 101 -3.66 -4.76 1.27
C LEU A 101 -4.22 -3.65 0.38
N SER A 102 -3.74 -3.49 -0.86
CA SER A 102 -4.00 -2.30 -1.71
C SER A 102 -5.50 -2.02 -1.91
N ASN A 103 -6.27 -3.08 -2.10
CA ASN A 103 -7.69 -3.04 -2.46
C ASN A 103 -8.64 -3.40 -1.32
N LEU A 104 -8.13 -3.76 -0.14
CA LEU A 104 -8.98 -4.06 1.01
C LEU A 104 -9.82 -2.85 1.43
N SER A 105 -11.09 -3.12 1.74
CA SER A 105 -11.99 -2.17 2.39
C SER A 105 -11.57 -1.92 3.85
N GLN A 106 -12.11 -0.85 4.44
CA GLN A 106 -11.76 -0.50 5.82
C GLN A 106 -12.21 -1.54 6.86
N SER A 107 -13.30 -2.27 6.59
CA SER A 107 -13.74 -3.38 7.46
C SER A 107 -12.78 -4.56 7.36
N GLN A 108 -12.32 -4.91 6.15
CA GLN A 108 -11.33 -5.98 5.93
C GLN A 108 -9.95 -5.62 6.49
N MET A 109 -9.59 -4.34 6.52
CA MET A 109 -8.32 -3.86 7.11
C MET A 109 -8.28 -3.94 8.65
N ARG A 110 -9.43 -3.86 9.33
CA ARG A 110 -9.48 -3.83 10.81
C ARG A 110 -8.80 -5.02 11.49
N PRO A 111 -9.08 -6.29 11.12
CA PRO A 111 -8.42 -7.43 11.75
C PRO A 111 -6.90 -7.41 11.53
N LEU A 112 -6.45 -7.00 10.34
CA LEU A 112 -5.02 -6.96 9.97
C LEU A 112 -4.21 -5.86 10.67
N ARG A 113 -4.85 -4.96 11.42
CA ARG A 113 -4.16 -3.91 12.20
C ARG A 113 -3.77 -4.35 13.61
N LEU A 114 -4.24 -5.53 14.03
CA LEU A 114 -3.97 -6.10 15.35
C LEU A 114 -2.85 -7.15 15.32
N ASP A 115 -2.42 -7.53 14.13
CA ASP A 115 -1.18 -8.27 13.88
C ASP A 115 0.04 -7.33 13.99
#